data_AF-A0A7S7G0H2-F1
#
_entry.id   AF-A0A7S7G0H2-F1
#
_cell.length_a   1.000
_cell.length_b   1.000
_cell.length_c   1.000
_cell.angle_alpha   90.00
_cell.angle_beta   90.00
_cell.angle_gamma   90.00
#
_symmetry.space_group_name_H-M   'P 1'
#
loop_
_entity.id
_entity.type
_entity.pdbx_description
1 polymer ?
#
loop_
_entity_poly.entity_id
_entity_poly.type
_entity_poly.pdbx_seq_one_letter_code
_entity_poly.pdbx_strand_id
1 'polypeptide(L)' 'MISNRERLILKAIIEHHSEHQQPISSKFLSRLSYLKYSSATIRYDMAQLEKKVIYAKLMHLAVEFLL' A
#
# COMPACT_ATOMS: atom_id res chain seq x y z
N MET A 1 -1.23 -13.04 0.18
CA MET A 1 -0.37 -12.78 -0.99
C MET A 1 -0.64 -11.37 -1.54
N ILE A 2 0.41 -10.66 -1.99
CA ILE A 2 0.31 -9.32 -2.61
C ILE A 2 0.32 -9.48 -4.13
N SER A 3 -0.63 -8.86 -4.82
CA SER A 3 -0.77 -8.86 -6.28
C SER A 3 0.26 -7.94 -6.95
N ASN A 4 0.45 -8.11 -8.27
CA ASN A 4 1.36 -7.26 -9.04
C ASN A 4 0.95 -5.78 -9.00
N ARG A 5 -0.37 -5.49 -9.03
CA ARG A 5 -0.89 -4.13 -8.95
C ARG A 5 -0.64 -3.51 -7.58
N GLU A 6 -0.94 -4.24 -6.51
CA GLU A 6 -0.64 -3.82 -5.13
C GLU A 6 0.87 -3.56 -4.94
N ARG A 7 1.74 -4.36 -5.56
CA ARG A 7 3.20 -4.15 -5.52
C ARG A 7 3.62 -2.85 -6.20
N LEU A 8 3.05 -2.52 -7.36
CA LEU A 8 3.30 -1.25 -8.07
C LEU A 8 2.80 -0.04 -7.27
N ILE A 9 1.62 -0.17 -6.64
CA ILE A 9 1.06 0.86 -5.75
C ILE A 9 2.00 1.07 -4.55
N LEU A 10 2.44 -0.01 -3.90
CA LEU A 10 3.34 0.07 -2.75
C LEU A 10 4.68 0.71 -3.11
N LYS A 11 5.27 0.35 -4.27
CA LYS A 11 6.49 0.98 -4.78
C LYS A 11 6.32 2.50 -4.92
N ALA A 12 5.25 2.94 -5.57
CA ALA A 12 4.97 4.36 -5.77
C ALA A 12 4.76 5.11 -4.43
N ILE A 13 4.11 4.47 -3.44
CA ILE A 13 3.93 5.04 -2.10
C ILE A 13 5.29 5.21 -1.41
N ILE A 14 6.15 4.20 -1.43
CA ILE A 14 7.47 4.22 -0.80
C ILE A 14 8.36 5.28 -1.44
N GLU A 15 8.40 5.35 -2.76
CA GLU A 15 9.20 6.33 -3.51
C GLU A 15 8.78 7.77 -3.13
N HIS A 16 7.49 8.08 -3.22
CA HIS A 16 6.98 9.40 -2.85
C HIS A 16 7.23 9.74 -1.37
N HIS A 17 7.03 8.79 -0.47
CA HIS A 17 7.25 9.03 0.96
C HIS A 17 8.74 9.23 1.27
N SER A 18 9.63 8.47 0.63
CA SER A 18 11.08 8.62 0.78
C SER A 18 11.55 10.01 0.35
N GLU A 19 11.00 10.55 -0.73
CA GLU A 19 11.40 11.84 -1.30
C GLU A 19 10.74 13.03 -0.60
N HIS A 20 9.48 12.91 -0.17
CA HIS A 20 8.68 14.06 0.25
C HIS A 20 8.19 14.00 1.70
N GLN A 21 8.38 12.86 2.39
CA GLN A 21 7.92 12.64 3.78
C GLN A 21 6.41 12.90 3.96
N GLN A 22 5.63 12.77 2.89
CA GLN A 22 4.21 13.12 2.84
C GLN A 22 3.33 11.92 2.46
N PRO A 23 2.07 11.91 2.92
CA PRO A 23 1.09 10.93 2.47
C PRO A 23 0.73 11.16 1.00
N ILE A 24 0.32 10.10 0.32
CA ILE A 24 -0.02 10.12 -1.11
C ILE A 24 -1.47 9.69 -1.32
N SER A 25 -2.15 10.36 -2.26
CA SER A 25 -3.55 10.07 -2.56
C SER A 25 -3.71 9.14 -3.77
N SER A 26 -4.78 8.34 -3.78
CA SER A 26 -5.14 7.52 -4.94
C SER A 26 -5.37 8.34 -6.23
N LYS A 27 -5.76 9.61 -6.11
CA LYS A 27 -5.92 10.54 -7.23
C LYS A 27 -4.58 10.95 -7.85
N PHE A 28 -3.55 11.09 -7.02
CA PHE A 28 -2.18 11.32 -7.51
C PHE A 28 -1.66 10.06 -8.21
N LEU A 29 -1.78 8.90 -7.56
CA LEU A 29 -1.33 7.61 -8.10
C LEU A 29 -1.97 7.28 -9.45
N SER A 30 -3.25 7.63 -9.67
CA SER A 30 -3.93 7.39 -10.96
C SER A 30 -3.40 8.24 -12.11
N ARG A 31 -2.53 9.23 -11.85
CA ARG A 31 -1.88 10.05 -12.87
C ARG A 31 -0.53 9.49 -13.30
N LEU A 32 0.00 8.49 -12.59
CA LEU A 32 1.27 7.86 -12.93
C LEU A 32 1.11 6.99 -14.18
N SER A 33 1.98 7.19 -15.17
CA SER A 33 1.87 6.57 -16.51
C SER A 33 1.86 5.04 -16.48
N TYR A 34 2.45 4.44 -15.45
CA TYR A 34 2.52 3.00 -15.23
C TYR A 34 1.41 2.43 -14.34
N LEU A 35 0.57 3.28 -13.73
CA LEU A 35 -0.62 2.87 -12.97
C LEU A 35 -1.88 3.27 -13.72
N LYS A 36 -2.18 2.53 -14.80
CA LYS A 36 -3.34 2.75 -15.68
C LYS A 36 -4.65 2.22 -15.07
N TYR A 37 -4.95 2.66 -13.86
CA TYR A 37 -6.14 2.28 -13.11
C TYR A 37 -6.86 3.52 -12.56
N SER A 38 -8.17 3.40 -12.41
CA SER A 38 -8.96 4.46 -11.80
C SER A 38 -8.52 4.74 -10.35
N SER A 39 -8.71 5.97 -9.88
CA SER A 39 -8.50 6.30 -8.46
C SER A 39 -9.35 5.42 -7.53
N ALA A 40 -10.55 4.98 -7.96
CA ALA A 40 -11.40 4.08 -7.18
C ALA A 40 -10.78 2.68 -7.01
N THR A 41 -10.24 2.11 -8.09
CA THR A 41 -9.52 0.83 -8.06
C THR A 41 -8.29 0.93 -7.17
N ILE A 42 -7.48 1.98 -7.34
CA ILE A 42 -6.26 2.19 -6.55
C ILE A 42 -6.59 2.34 -5.06
N ARG A 43 -7.63 3.12 -4.71
CA ARG A 43 -8.05 3.28 -3.32
C ARG A 43 -8.49 1.97 -2.69
N TYR A 44 -9.19 1.12 -3.45
CA TYR A 44 -9.54 -0.22 -2.98
C TYR A 44 -8.28 -1.04 -2.66
N ASP A 45 -7.30 -1.08 -3.56
CA ASP A 45 -6.05 -1.83 -3.33
C ASP A 45 -5.22 -1.24 -2.18
N MET A 46 -5.18 0.09 -2.02
CA MET A 46 -4.55 0.74 -0.87
C MET A 46 -5.19 0.27 0.45
N ALA A 47 -6.52 0.18 0.51
CA ALA A 47 -7.22 -0.32 1.69
C ALA A 47 -6.96 -1.82 1.94
N GLN A 48 -6.80 -2.63 0.88
CA GLN A 48 -6.40 -4.03 1.02
C GLN A 48 -4.97 -4.16 1.54
N LEU A 49 -4.04 -3.33 1.05
CA LEU A 49 -2.66 -3.28 1.52
C LEU A 49 -2.58 -2.92 3.01
N GLU A 50 -3.29 -1.88 3.44
CA GLU A 50 -3.34 -1.46 4.84
C GLU A 50 -3.83 -2.61 5.75
N LYS A 51 -4.92 -3.28 5.38
CA LYS A 51 -5.42 -4.45 6.11
C LYS A 51 -4.37 -5.55 6.23
N LYS A 52 -3.70 -5.90 5.11
CA LYS A 52 -2.66 -6.95 5.12
C LYS A 52 -1.49 -6.60 6.03
N VAL A 53 -1.06 -5.34 6.04
CA VAL A 53 0.02 -4.85 6.93
C VAL A 53 -0.41 -4.94 8.39
N ILE A 54 -1.64 -4.51 8.72
CA ILE A 54 -2.19 -4.63 10.07
C ILE A 54 -2.21 -6.10 10.51
N TYR A 55 -2.74 -7.01 9.70
CA TYR A 55 -2.75 -8.44 10.03
C TYR A 55 -1.35 -9.02 10.24
N ALA A 56 -0.38 -8.65 9.40
CA ALA A 56 1.00 -9.09 9.57
C ALA A 56 1.61 -8.57 10.89
N LYS A 57 1.36 -7.31 11.25
CA LYS A 57 1.80 -6.74 12.52
C LYS A 57 1.16 -7.42 13.73
N LEU A 58 -0.15 -7.69 13.66
CA LEU A 58 -0.87 -8.41 14.71
C LEU A 58 -0.36 -9.83 14.88
N MET A 59 -0.06 -10.54 13.78
CA MET A 59 0.56 -11.86 13.84
C MET A 59 1.95 -11.82 14.48
N HIS A 60 2.78 -10.83 14.14
CA HIS A 60 4.09 -10.66 14.76
C HIS A 60 3.98 -10.43 16.28
N LEU A 61 3.10 -9.51 16.70
CA LEU A 61 2.85 -9.24 18.12
C LEU A 61 2.32 -10.48 18.84
N ALA A 62 1.40 -11.23 18.22
CA ALA A 62 0.85 -12.44 18.83
C ALA A 62 1.92 -13.50 19.10
N VAL A 63 2.93 -13.63 18.23
CA VAL A 63 4.07 -14.54 18.44
C VAL A 63 4.94 -14.08 19.62
N GLU A 64 5.18 -12.76 19.75
CA GLU A 64 5.95 -12.20 20.88
C GLU A 64 5.26 -12.40 22.24
N PHE A 65 3.91 -12.40 22.29
CA PHE A 65 3.15 -12.65 23.52
C PHE A 65 2.96 -14.13 23.87
N LEU A 66 3.19 -15.04 22.91
CA LEU A 66 3.02 -16.49 23.09
C LEU A 66 4.35 -17.24 23.35
N LEU A 67 5.47 -16.53 23.38
CA LEU A 67 6.80 -17.01 23.76
C LEU A 67 7.21 -16.42 25.12
#